data_AF-A0A537MBE4-F1
#
_entry.id   AF-A0A537MBE4-F1
#
_cell.length_a   1.000
_cell.length_b   1.000
_cell.length_c   1.000
_cell.angle_alpha   90.00
_cell.angle_beta   90.00
_cell.angle_gamma   90.00
#
_symmetry.space_group_name_H-M   'P 1'
#
loop_
_entity.id
_entity.type
_entity.pdbx_description
1 polymer ?
#
loop_
_entity_poly.entity_id
_entity_poly.type
_entity_poly.pdbx_seq_one_letter_code
_entity_poly.pdbx_strand_id
1 'polypeptide(L)'
;MKRILLTATCLLMSTAAPADVTVYRATTYKNGTFALVNDAQWRIDADGLSTFELANFAVTNKRCQVAFVIEGVQSQPDAGTQGPVDGLPDGYVGEYTPLHGGEGHWSIHGPAETLPATLKALITANVIARRSAARNQGYAGRSQSLCETPLQPNLGRRRR
;
A
#
# COMPACT_ATOMS: atom_id res chain seq x y z
N MET A 1 64.70 -14.86 -2.22
CA MET A 1 63.50 -15.13 -1.39
C MET A 1 62.36 -14.24 -1.89
N LYS A 2 61.37 -14.81 -2.59
CA LYS A 2 60.22 -14.08 -3.16
C LYS A 2 59.09 -14.01 -2.12
N ARG A 3 58.67 -12.80 -1.73
CA ARG A 3 57.50 -12.58 -0.88
C ARG A 3 56.24 -12.57 -1.76
N ILE A 4 55.38 -13.57 -1.57
CA ILE A 4 54.05 -13.61 -2.17
C ILE A 4 53.12 -12.81 -1.26
N LEU A 5 52.67 -11.64 -1.72
CA LEU A 5 51.61 -10.88 -1.07
C LEU A 5 50.28 -11.50 -1.52
N LEU A 6 49.59 -12.23 -0.63
CA LEU A 6 48.18 -12.57 -0.83
C LEU A 6 47.34 -11.36 -0.38
N THR A 7 46.83 -10.59 -1.33
CA THR A 7 45.74 -9.64 -1.09
C THR A 7 44.44 -10.42 -0.96
N ALA A 8 43.95 -10.56 0.28
CA ALA A 8 42.62 -11.06 0.55
C ALA A 8 41.59 -9.98 0.18
N THR A 9 40.94 -10.15 -0.96
CA THR A 9 39.79 -9.32 -1.36
C THR A 9 38.61 -9.72 -0.49
N CYS A 10 38.38 -8.98 0.59
CA CYS A 10 37.18 -9.15 1.40
C CYS A 10 35.99 -8.61 0.60
N LEU A 11 35.21 -9.51 -0.03
CA LEU A 11 33.90 -9.16 -0.59
C LEU A 11 32.98 -8.78 0.58
N LEU A 12 32.72 -7.48 0.73
CA LEU A 12 31.63 -6.98 1.57
C LEU A 12 30.31 -7.33 0.87
N MET A 13 29.71 -8.44 1.29
CA MET A 13 28.32 -8.79 0.96
C MET A 13 27.41 -7.85 1.78
N SER A 14 27.09 -6.67 1.22
CA SER A 14 26.06 -5.79 1.79
C SER A 14 24.68 -6.41 1.54
N THR A 15 24.18 -7.20 2.49
CA THR A 15 22.76 -7.59 2.50
C THR A 15 21.96 -6.35 2.88
N ALA A 16 21.10 -5.86 1.99
CA ALA A 16 20.18 -4.77 2.31
C ALA A 16 19.31 -5.17 3.51
N ALA A 17 19.23 -4.30 4.52
CA ALA A 17 18.39 -4.55 5.68
C ALA A 17 16.90 -4.53 5.26
N PRO A 18 16.06 -5.41 5.82
CA PRO A 18 14.63 -5.34 5.62
C PRO A 18 14.08 -4.01 6.17
N ALA A 19 13.16 -3.41 5.43
CA ALA A 19 12.51 -2.15 5.71
C ALA A 19 11.03 -2.25 5.32
N ASP A 20 10.18 -1.54 6.05
CA ASP A 20 8.77 -1.49 5.72
C ASP A 20 8.53 -0.59 4.51
N VAL A 21 7.65 -1.01 3.60
CA VAL A 21 7.28 -0.24 2.41
C VAL A 21 5.83 0.22 2.56
N THR A 22 5.61 1.53 2.38
CA THR A 22 4.25 2.08 2.35
C THR A 22 3.75 2.22 0.92
N VAL A 23 2.63 1.57 0.63
CA VAL A 23 1.98 1.57 -0.69
C VAL A 23 0.58 2.17 -0.60
N TYR A 24 0.11 2.73 -1.70
CA TYR A 24 -1.08 3.56 -1.75
C TYR A 24 -2.08 3.07 -2.80
N ARG A 25 -3.36 3.23 -2.48
CA ARG A 25 -4.47 3.02 -3.42
C ARG A 25 -5.41 4.21 -3.41
N ALA A 26 -5.78 4.70 -4.59
CA ALA A 26 -6.78 5.75 -4.71
C ALA A 26 -8.19 5.21 -4.43
N THR A 27 -8.99 5.99 -3.71
CA THR A 27 -10.40 5.69 -3.45
C THR A 27 -11.32 6.74 -4.07
N THR A 28 -12.55 6.34 -4.34
CA THR A 28 -13.58 7.22 -4.87
C THR A 28 -14.31 7.93 -3.73
N TYR A 29 -14.64 9.20 -3.97
CA TYR A 29 -15.39 10.06 -3.08
C TYR A 29 -16.90 9.93 -3.32
N LYS A 30 -17.74 10.02 -2.27
CA LYS A 30 -19.21 10.02 -2.41
C LYS A 30 -19.86 11.38 -2.14
N ASN A 31 -19.39 12.17 -1.19
CA ASN A 31 -20.06 13.40 -0.74
C ASN A 31 -19.16 14.29 0.13
N GLY A 32 -19.54 15.58 0.25
CA GLY A 32 -18.86 16.77 0.83
C GLY A 32 -17.67 16.61 1.78
N THR A 33 -17.63 15.53 2.55
CA THR A 33 -17.04 15.47 3.87
C THR A 33 -16.20 14.19 4.10
N PHE A 34 -16.33 13.10 3.31
CA PHE A 34 -15.73 11.80 3.64
C PHE A 34 -15.24 10.98 2.44
N ALA A 35 -14.25 10.09 2.67
CA ALA A 35 -13.84 9.05 1.72
C ALA A 35 -14.77 7.83 1.87
N LEU A 36 -15.30 7.30 0.77
CA LEU A 36 -16.19 6.14 0.79
C LEU A 36 -15.37 4.85 0.90
N VAL A 37 -14.70 4.61 2.03
CA VAL A 37 -14.00 3.34 2.25
C VAL A 37 -15.05 2.25 2.48
N ASN A 38 -15.28 1.43 1.45
CA ASN A 38 -16.15 0.26 1.48
C ASN A 38 -15.71 -0.78 0.45
N ASP A 39 -16.27 -1.97 0.52
CA ASP A 39 -15.88 -3.11 -0.32
C ASP A 39 -16.01 -2.84 -1.83
N ALA A 40 -16.94 -1.96 -2.23
CA ALA A 40 -17.16 -1.60 -3.62
C ALA A 40 -16.04 -0.73 -4.20
N GLN A 41 -15.16 -0.15 -3.38
CA GLN A 41 -14.00 0.61 -3.86
C GLN A 41 -12.92 -0.26 -4.47
N TRP A 42 -12.86 -1.52 -4.03
CA TRP A 42 -11.74 -2.38 -4.36
C TRP A 42 -12.08 -3.17 -5.62
N ARG A 43 -11.29 -2.91 -6.65
CA ARG A 43 -11.15 -3.85 -7.76
C ARG A 43 -10.03 -4.81 -7.36
N ILE A 44 -10.37 -6.09 -7.31
CA ILE A 44 -9.42 -7.18 -7.09
C ILE A 44 -9.23 -7.84 -8.44
N ASP A 45 -8.03 -7.71 -8.99
CA ASP A 45 -7.60 -8.34 -10.23
C ASP A 45 -7.05 -9.75 -9.92
N ALA A 46 -6.55 -10.45 -10.95
CA ALA A 46 -6.09 -11.83 -10.80
C ALA A 46 -4.92 -11.98 -9.81
N ASP A 47 -4.11 -10.92 -9.66
CA ASP A 47 -2.95 -10.82 -8.77
C ASP A 47 -3.26 -10.10 -7.44
N GLY A 48 -4.50 -9.62 -7.24
CA GLY A 48 -4.92 -8.98 -6.00
C GLY A 48 -5.35 -7.52 -6.15
N LEU A 49 -5.26 -6.75 -5.06
CA LEU A 49 -5.49 -5.32 -5.08
C LEU A 49 -4.21 -4.59 -5.51
N SER A 50 -4.25 -3.93 -6.67
CA SER A 50 -3.15 -3.07 -7.12
C SER A 50 -2.96 -1.84 -6.25
N THR A 51 -1.74 -1.63 -5.78
CA THR A 51 -1.26 -0.51 -4.97
C THR A 51 0.07 -0.01 -5.51
N PHE A 52 0.48 1.21 -5.12
CA PHE A 52 1.70 1.82 -5.64
C PHE A 52 2.43 2.61 -4.56
N GLU A 53 3.75 2.59 -4.57
CA GLU A 53 4.55 3.53 -3.80
C GLU A 53 4.26 4.98 -4.19
N LEU A 54 4.39 5.92 -3.23
CA LEU A 54 3.97 7.32 -3.43
C LEU A 54 4.62 7.97 -4.66
N ALA A 55 5.89 7.68 -4.91
CA ALA A 55 6.65 8.21 -6.04
C ALA A 55 6.01 7.82 -7.40
N ASN A 56 5.35 6.67 -7.46
CA ASN A 56 4.72 6.12 -8.66
C ASN A 56 3.18 6.23 -8.63
N PHE A 57 2.62 6.86 -7.59
CA PHE A 57 1.18 7.00 -7.39
C PHE A 57 0.64 8.26 -8.09
N ALA A 58 0.29 8.15 -9.37
CA ALA A 58 -0.25 9.26 -10.16
C ALA A 58 -1.76 9.12 -10.40
N VAL A 59 -2.59 9.72 -9.54
CA VAL A 59 -4.06 9.68 -9.71
C VAL A 59 -4.71 11.06 -9.59
N THR A 60 -4.73 11.80 -10.70
CA THR A 60 -5.15 13.22 -10.74
C THR A 60 -6.66 13.43 -10.49
N ASN A 61 -7.49 12.43 -10.76
CA ASN A 61 -8.94 12.50 -10.65
C ASN A 61 -9.51 11.89 -9.34
N LYS A 62 -8.66 11.34 -8.47
CA LYS A 62 -9.08 10.78 -7.18
C LYS A 62 -8.54 11.64 -6.04
N ARG A 63 -9.44 12.07 -5.15
CA ARG A 63 -9.12 12.99 -4.05
C ARG A 63 -8.43 12.33 -2.87
N CYS A 64 -8.74 11.06 -2.63
CA CYS A 64 -8.30 10.34 -1.46
C CYS A 64 -7.48 9.12 -1.85
N GLN A 65 -6.53 8.81 -0.98
CA GLN A 65 -5.73 7.61 -1.04
C GLN A 65 -5.80 6.89 0.30
N VAL A 66 -5.61 5.58 0.27
CA VAL A 66 -5.43 4.75 1.45
C VAL A 66 -4.03 4.18 1.42
N ALA A 67 -3.39 4.12 2.57
CA ALA A 67 -2.05 3.55 2.74
C ALA A 67 -2.11 2.15 3.35
N PHE A 68 -1.21 1.29 2.88
CA PHE A 68 -0.90 -0.02 3.46
C PHE A 68 0.60 -0.09 3.73
N VAL A 69 0.99 -0.81 4.77
CA VAL A 69 2.39 -1.05 5.10
C VAL A 69 2.67 -2.52 4.85
N ILE A 70 3.70 -2.79 4.06
CA ILE A 70 4.22 -4.12 3.78
C ILE A 70 5.50 -4.26 4.59
N GLU A 71 5.50 -5.17 5.55
CA GLU A 71 6.54 -5.21 6.58
C GLU A 71 7.74 -6.05 6.15
N GLY A 72 8.94 -5.63 6.58
CA GLY A 72 10.14 -6.46 6.52
C GLY A 72 10.63 -6.84 5.11
N VAL A 73 10.35 -6.02 4.10
CA VAL A 73 10.80 -6.27 2.71
C VAL A 73 12.13 -5.58 2.43
N GLN A 74 12.90 -6.07 1.46
CA GLN A 74 14.14 -5.41 1.06
C GLN A 74 13.87 -4.01 0.47
N SER A 75 14.78 -3.06 0.70
CA SER A 75 14.62 -1.66 0.23
C SER A 75 14.64 -1.49 -1.29
N GLN A 76 15.09 -2.51 -2.03
CA GLN A 76 15.06 -2.61 -3.48
C GLN A 76 14.46 -3.97 -3.84
N PRO A 77 13.12 -4.11 -3.86
CA PRO A 77 12.47 -5.38 -4.09
C PRO A 77 12.67 -5.87 -5.53
N ASP A 78 13.05 -7.13 -5.68
CA ASP A 78 12.92 -7.88 -6.92
C ASP A 78 11.46 -8.31 -7.13
N ALA A 79 11.06 -8.54 -8.39
CA ALA A 79 9.73 -9.05 -8.71
C ALA A 79 9.44 -10.36 -7.94
N GLY A 80 8.27 -10.43 -7.30
CA GLY A 80 7.90 -11.54 -6.42
C GLY A 80 8.38 -11.40 -4.98
N THR A 81 9.07 -10.30 -4.62
CA THR A 81 9.33 -9.98 -3.20
C THR A 81 7.98 -9.83 -2.48
N GLN A 82 7.82 -10.53 -1.37
CA GLN A 82 6.59 -10.52 -0.57
C GLN A 82 6.89 -10.14 0.87
N GLY A 83 5.95 -9.45 1.51
CA GLY A 83 5.94 -9.22 2.95
C GLY A 83 4.51 -9.23 3.49
N PRO A 84 4.30 -9.51 4.79
CA PRO A 84 2.99 -9.41 5.40
C PRO A 84 2.47 -7.97 5.33
N VAL A 85 1.15 -7.82 5.21
CA VAL A 85 0.51 -6.50 5.27
C VAL A 85 0.11 -6.20 6.70
N ASP A 86 0.65 -5.13 7.26
CA ASP A 86 0.37 -4.70 8.63
C ASP A 86 -1.14 -4.51 8.84
N GLY A 87 -1.66 -5.16 9.90
CA GLY A 87 -3.06 -5.15 10.28
C GLY A 87 -3.97 -6.12 9.51
N LEU A 88 -3.44 -6.91 8.57
CA LEU A 88 -4.15 -8.06 8.00
C LEU A 88 -3.75 -9.36 8.69
N PRO A 89 -4.61 -10.41 8.66
CA PRO A 89 -4.26 -11.72 9.21
C PRO A 89 -3.05 -12.34 8.51
N ASP A 90 -2.42 -13.30 9.18
CA ASP A 90 -1.33 -14.09 8.60
C ASP A 90 -1.73 -14.72 7.25
N GLY A 91 -0.79 -14.72 6.31
CA GLY A 91 -1.00 -15.20 4.95
C GLY A 91 -1.55 -14.15 3.97
N TYR A 92 -1.92 -12.95 4.43
CA TYR A 92 -2.18 -11.81 3.57
C TYR A 92 -0.89 -11.01 3.35
N VAL A 93 -0.49 -10.89 2.09
CA VAL A 93 0.82 -10.34 1.71
C VAL A 93 0.67 -9.25 0.67
N GLY A 94 1.64 -8.33 0.68
CA GLY A 94 1.90 -7.44 -0.43
C GLY A 94 3.05 -8.03 -1.25
N GLU A 95 2.83 -8.23 -2.54
CA GLU A 95 3.82 -8.74 -3.49
C GLU A 95 4.25 -7.66 -4.47
N TYR A 96 5.57 -7.50 -4.66
CA TYR A 96 6.11 -6.57 -5.63
C TYR A 96 5.96 -7.12 -7.04
N THR A 97 5.13 -6.45 -7.85
CA THR A 97 4.73 -6.90 -9.19
C THR A 97 4.96 -5.78 -10.23
N PRO A 98 6.22 -5.40 -10.52
CA PRO A 98 6.55 -4.24 -11.36
C PRO A 98 6.05 -4.37 -12.81
N LEU A 99 5.73 -5.59 -13.26
CA LEU A 99 5.26 -5.90 -14.60
C LEU A 99 3.85 -5.36 -14.91
N HIS A 100 3.04 -5.05 -13.89
CA HIS A 100 1.62 -4.69 -14.07
C HIS A 100 1.32 -3.18 -13.94
N GLY A 101 2.33 -2.34 -13.77
CA GLY A 101 2.14 -0.90 -13.63
C GLY A 101 3.41 -0.04 -13.66
N GLY A 102 4.58 -0.64 -13.89
CA GLY A 102 5.88 0.01 -13.75
C GLY A 102 6.50 -0.23 -12.37
N GLU A 103 7.69 0.35 -12.15
CA GLU A 103 8.38 0.29 -10.85
C GLU A 103 7.47 0.80 -9.71
N GLY A 104 7.59 0.18 -8.54
CA GLY A 104 6.80 0.55 -7.36
C GLY A 104 5.35 0.05 -7.35
N HIS A 105 4.93 -0.84 -8.25
CA HIS A 105 3.63 -1.52 -8.18
C HIS A 105 3.66 -2.73 -7.25
N TRP A 106 2.65 -2.83 -6.40
CA TRP A 106 2.49 -3.91 -5.43
C TRP A 106 1.05 -4.44 -5.46
N SER A 107 0.89 -5.76 -5.37
CA SER A 107 -0.41 -6.42 -5.33
C SER A 107 -0.65 -7.00 -3.94
N ILE A 108 -1.74 -6.58 -3.29
CA ILE A 108 -2.15 -7.14 -1.99
C ILE A 108 -3.11 -8.30 -2.23
N HIS A 109 -2.76 -9.48 -1.75
CA HIS A 109 -3.57 -10.70 -1.88
C HIS A 109 -3.51 -11.56 -0.61
N GLY A 110 -4.40 -12.55 -0.55
CA GLY A 110 -4.47 -13.51 0.56
C GLY A 110 -4.02 -14.90 0.12
N PRO A 111 -4.10 -15.92 1.01
CA PRO A 111 -3.78 -17.30 0.67
C PRO A 111 -4.54 -17.79 -0.57
N ALA A 112 -3.99 -18.82 -1.24
CA ALA A 112 -4.70 -19.54 -2.28
C ALA A 112 -6.11 -19.92 -1.77
N GLU A 113 -7.14 -19.68 -2.60
CA GLU A 113 -8.58 -19.80 -2.26
C GLU A 113 -9.22 -18.60 -1.57
N THR A 114 -8.49 -17.53 -1.26
CA THR A 114 -9.11 -16.29 -0.75
C THR A 114 -10.08 -15.73 -1.78
N LEU A 115 -11.37 -15.76 -1.46
CA LEU A 115 -12.39 -15.16 -2.29
C LEU A 115 -12.20 -13.65 -2.36
N PRO A 116 -12.39 -13.01 -3.54
CA PRO A 116 -12.27 -11.56 -3.67
C PRO A 116 -13.12 -10.78 -2.66
N ALA A 117 -14.33 -11.25 -2.34
CA ALA A 117 -15.20 -10.62 -1.34
C ALA A 117 -14.58 -10.61 0.08
N THR A 118 -13.90 -11.69 0.45
CA THR A 118 -13.21 -11.78 1.76
C THR A 118 -12.06 -10.79 1.83
N LEU A 119 -11.23 -10.73 0.78
CA LEU A 119 -10.13 -9.77 0.69
C LEU A 119 -10.64 -8.32 0.78
N LYS A 120 -11.73 -8.02 0.07
CA LYS A 120 -12.38 -6.70 0.11
C LYS A 120 -12.80 -6.30 1.52
N ALA A 121 -13.50 -7.20 2.22
CA ALA A 121 -14.00 -6.95 3.56
C ALA A 121 -12.85 -6.71 4.57
N LEU A 122 -11.79 -7.52 4.48
CA LEU A 122 -10.61 -7.38 5.34
C LEU A 122 -9.85 -6.08 5.07
N ILE A 123 -9.65 -5.72 3.81
CA ILE A 123 -9.02 -4.45 3.42
C ILE A 123 -9.84 -3.27 3.93
N THR A 124 -11.16 -3.28 3.72
CA THR A 124 -12.06 -2.25 4.24
C THR A 124 -11.92 -2.10 5.76
N ALA A 125 -12.00 -3.22 6.50
CA ALA A 125 -11.88 -3.23 7.95
C ALA A 125 -10.52 -2.69 8.42
N ASN A 126 -9.43 -3.09 7.77
CA ASN A 126 -8.07 -2.64 8.11
C ASN A 126 -7.91 -1.13 7.91
N VAL A 127 -8.29 -0.61 6.73
CA VAL A 127 -8.22 0.83 6.43
C VAL A 127 -9.03 1.65 7.43
N ILE A 128 -10.21 1.15 7.82
CA ILE A 128 -11.09 1.80 8.78
C ILE A 128 -10.48 1.79 10.19
N ALA A 129 -10.01 0.64 10.66
CA ALA A 129 -9.44 0.49 12.00
C ALA A 129 -8.18 1.35 12.19
N ARG A 130 -7.34 1.42 11.17
CA ARG A 130 -6.05 2.13 11.19
C ARG A 130 -6.15 3.59 10.78
N ARG A 131 -7.31 4.04 10.30
CA ARG A 131 -7.54 5.40 9.78
C ARG A 131 -6.56 5.76 8.67
N SER A 132 -6.24 4.81 7.80
CA SER A 132 -5.17 4.94 6.78
C SER A 132 -5.56 5.79 5.57
N ALA A 133 -6.69 6.49 5.60
CA ALA A 133 -7.12 7.37 4.51
C ALA A 133 -6.50 8.77 4.66
N ALA A 134 -5.96 9.30 3.56
CA ALA A 134 -5.35 10.61 3.51
C ALA A 134 -5.67 11.32 2.19
N ARG A 135 -5.40 12.63 2.16
CA ARG A 135 -5.48 13.42 0.93
C ARG A 135 -4.46 12.88 -0.08
N ASN A 136 -4.91 12.67 -1.32
CA ASN A 136 -4.02 12.39 -2.43
C ASN A 136 -3.29 13.70 -2.82
N GLN A 137 -1.97 13.72 -2.63
CA GLN A 137 -1.15 14.90 -2.96
C GLN A 137 -1.10 15.18 -4.47
N GLY A 138 -1.32 14.17 -5.31
CA GLY A 138 -1.43 14.31 -6.77
C GLY A 138 -2.79 14.81 -7.28
N TYR A 139 -3.76 15.10 -6.40
CA TYR A 139 -5.07 15.59 -6.80
C TYR A 139 -5.02 17.05 -7.28
N ALA A 140 -5.32 17.27 -8.57
CA ALA A 140 -5.28 18.59 -9.22
C ALA A 140 -6.67 19.23 -9.40
N GLY A 141 -7.74 18.64 -8.86
CA GLY A 141 -9.09 19.17 -9.04
C GLY A 141 -9.47 20.29 -8.07
N ARG A 142 -10.59 20.96 -8.37
CA ARG A 142 -10.94 22.29 -7.83
C ARG A 142 -11.29 22.37 -6.33
N SER A 143 -11.58 21.26 -5.65
CA SER A 143 -12.05 21.28 -4.25
C SER A 143 -11.24 20.31 -3.39
N GLN A 144 -10.57 20.88 -2.38
CA GLN A 144 -9.82 20.13 -1.37
C GLN A 144 -10.82 19.62 -0.33
N SER A 145 -11.23 18.35 -0.42
CA SER A 145 -12.13 17.71 0.56
C SER A 145 -11.34 16.86 1.56
N LEU A 146 -11.93 16.64 2.74
CA LEU A 146 -11.38 15.82 3.82
C LEU A 146 -11.49 14.32 3.49
N CYS A 147 -10.40 13.58 3.65
CA CYS A 147 -10.34 12.13 3.45
C CYS A 147 -10.51 11.42 4.78
N GLU A 148 -11.73 11.44 5.30
CA GLU A 148 -12.07 10.84 6.60
C GLU A 148 -12.71 9.46 6.42
N THR A 149 -12.35 8.51 7.29
CA THR A 149 -12.90 7.13 7.29
C THR A 149 -14.21 7.03 8.08
N PRO A 150 -15.10 6.07 7.77
CA PRO A 150 -16.40 5.90 8.44
C PRO A 150 -16.39 5.82 9.99
N LEU A 151 -15.26 5.49 10.62
CA LEU A 151 -15.13 5.42 12.09
C LEU A 151 -14.80 6.77 12.75
N GLN A 152 -14.72 7.88 12.01
CA GLN A 152 -14.65 9.20 12.64
C GLN A 152 -16.06 9.63 13.07
N PRO A 153 -16.42 9.56 14.37
CA PRO A 153 -17.65 10.18 14.82
C PRO A 153 -17.51 11.66 14.54
N ASN A 154 -18.34 12.19 13.63
CA ASN A 154 -18.53 13.61 13.33
C ASN A 154 -17.86 14.56 14.35
N LEU A 155 -16.58 14.88 14.19
CA LEU A 155 -15.88 15.83 15.06
C LEU A 155 -16.27 17.29 14.72
N GLY A 156 -17.40 17.49 14.04
CA GLY A 156 -17.84 18.80 13.56
C GLY A 156 -19.35 19.03 13.45
N ARG A 157 -20.22 18.11 13.90
CA ARG A 157 -21.65 18.43 14.12
C ARG A 157 -21.96 18.56 15.61
N ARG A 158 -21.22 19.44 16.29
CA ARG A 158 -21.83 20.15 17.42
C ARG A 158 -22.79 21.19 16.82
N ARG A 159 -24.07 21.00 17.15
CA ARG A 159 -25.22 21.86 16.87
C ARG A 159 -24.84 23.35 16.79
N ARG A 160 -25.26 24.01 15.72
CA ARG A 160 -26.10 25.23 15.73
C ARG A 160 -26.73 25.39 14.36
#